data_AF-A0A8X6M697-F1
#
_entry.id   AF-A0A8X6M697-F1
#
_cell.length_a   1.000
_cell.length_b   1.000
_cell.length_c   1.000
_cell.angle_alpha   90.00
_cell.angle_beta   90.00
_cell.angle_gamma   90.00
#
_symmetry.space_group_name_H-M   'P 1'
#
loop_
_entity.id
_entity.type
_entity.pdbx_description
1 polymer ?
#
loop_
_entity_poly.entity_id
_entity_poly.type
_entity_poly.pdbx_seq_one_letter_code
_entity_poly.pdbx_strand_id
1 'polypeptide(L)'
;MLTKGIRERLIAYQVVSMQLPEFLKSLSNVLQHASNTPVARMAAGLQLKNALTSKDPDLRVKYQERWLKFPVDVRSFIKQNVRNLIA
;
A
#
# COMPACT_ATOMS: atom_id res chain seq x y z
N MET A 1 15.98 -22.50 17.62
CA MET A 1 14.88 -23.19 16.91
C MET A 1 13.59 -22.46 17.26
N LEU A 2 13.03 -21.64 16.36
CA LEU A 2 11.81 -20.88 16.65
C LEU A 2 10.60 -21.82 16.66
N THR A 3 9.73 -21.71 17.66
CA THR A 3 8.53 -22.54 17.81
C THR A 3 7.60 -22.34 16.60
N LYS A 4 6.94 -23.41 16.14
CA LYS A 4 6.12 -23.41 14.90
C LYS A 4 5.19 -22.19 14.78
N GLY A 5 4.57 -21.74 15.87
CA GLY A 5 3.68 -20.58 15.87
C GLY A 5 4.35 -19.21 15.62
N ILE A 6 5.63 -19.04 15.97
CA ILE A 6 6.39 -17.81 15.63
C ILE A 6 6.74 -17.83 14.14
N ARG A 7 7.12 -19.00 13.60
CA ARG A 7 7.44 -19.18 12.19
C ARG A 7 6.22 -18.94 11.30
N GLU A 8 5.05 -19.44 11.68
CA GLU A 8 3.78 -19.23 10.95
C GLU A 8 3.34 -17.76 10.95
N ARG A 9 3.45 -17.05 12.09
CA ARG A 9 3.17 -15.61 12.14
C ARG A 9 4.15 -14.79 11.31
N LEU A 10 5.43 -15.18 11.31
CA LEU A 10 6.45 -14.53 10.49
C LEU A 10 6.19 -14.77 8.99
N ILE A 11 5.77 -15.98 8.61
CA ILE A 11 5.37 -16.30 7.23
C ILE A 11 4.14 -15.48 6.83
N ALA A 12 3.11 -15.39 7.67
CA ALA A 12 1.93 -14.58 7.38
C ALA A 12 2.28 -13.09 7.21
N TYR A 13 3.13 -12.55 8.07
CA TYR A 13 3.61 -11.17 7.95
C TYR A 13 4.43 -10.98 6.66
N GLN A 14 5.30 -11.94 6.32
CA GLN A 14 6.11 -11.91 5.10
C GLN A 14 5.21 -11.93 3.85
N VAL A 15 4.20 -12.80 3.81
CA VAL A 15 3.23 -12.91 2.70
C VAL A 15 2.43 -11.61 2.56
N VAL A 16 1.92 -11.04 3.65
CA VAL A 16 1.22 -9.75 3.64
C VAL A 16 2.14 -8.62 3.13
N SER A 17 3.42 -8.63 3.53
CA SER A 17 4.39 -7.62 3.08
C SER A 17 4.78 -7.76 1.60
N MET A 18 4.86 -9.00 1.08
CA MET A 18 5.14 -9.29 -0.33
C MET A 18 3.94 -8.97 -1.24
N GLN A 19 2.72 -9.05 -0.72
CA GLN A 19 1.49 -8.70 -1.44
C GLN A 19 1.14 -7.20 -1.34
N LEU A 20 1.74 -6.48 -0.40
CA LEU A 20 1.42 -5.07 -0.18
C LEU A 20 1.65 -4.17 -1.42
N PRO A 21 2.76 -4.30 -2.19
CA PRO A 21 2.96 -3.48 -3.40
C PRO A 21 1.83 -3.66 -4.43
N GLU A 22 1.42 -4.90 -4.71
CA GLU A 22 0.34 -5.20 -5.65
C GLU A 22 -1.04 -4.78 -5.13
N PHE A 23 -1.25 -4.89 -3.81
CA PHE A 23 -2.44 -4.36 -3.17
C PHE A 23 -2.54 -2.84 -3.33
N LEU A 24 -1.45 -2.09 -3.09
CA LEU A 24 -1.44 -0.65 -3.29
C LEU A 24 -1.62 -0.24 -4.77
N LYS A 25 -1.10 -1.04 -5.72
CA LYS A 25 -1.40 -0.85 -7.16
C LYS A 25 -2.89 -0.98 -7.42
N SER A 26 -3.53 -2.02 -6.88
CA SER A 26 -4.97 -2.25 -7.03
C SER A 26 -5.79 -1.10 -6.45
N LEU A 27 -5.44 -0.61 -5.25
CA LEU A 27 -6.09 0.57 -4.65
C LEU A 27 -5.92 1.83 -5.52
N SER A 28 -4.73 2.06 -6.06
CA SER A 28 -4.48 3.21 -6.95
C SER A 28 -5.32 3.14 -8.24
N ASN A 29 -5.55 1.93 -8.76
CA ASN A 29 -6.37 1.70 -9.95
C ASN A 29 -7.85 1.98 -9.65
N VAL A 30 -8.36 1.45 -8.52
CA VAL A 30 -9.74 1.73 -8.07
C VAL A 30 -9.96 3.23 -7.90
N LEU A 31 -8.99 3.93 -7.31
CA LEU A 31 -9.06 5.37 -7.08
C LEU A 31 -9.11 6.19 -8.38
N GLN A 32 -8.30 5.82 -9.39
CA GLN A 32 -8.21 6.51 -10.68
C GLN A 32 -9.47 6.35 -11.53
N HIS A 33 -10.07 5.16 -11.58
CA HIS A 33 -11.18 4.90 -12.50
C HIS A 33 -12.48 5.57 -12.04
N ALA A 34 -12.92 6.58 -12.80
CA ALA A 34 -14.16 7.32 -12.54
C ALA A 34 -15.44 6.47 -12.68
N SER A 35 -15.35 5.29 -13.31
CA SER A 35 -16.45 4.32 -13.36
C SER A 35 -16.74 3.64 -12.02
N ASN A 36 -15.82 3.71 -11.06
CA ASN A 36 -16.05 3.20 -9.70
C ASN A 36 -16.90 4.17 -8.89
N THR A 37 -17.67 3.62 -7.94
CA THR A 37 -18.52 4.43 -7.08
C THR A 37 -17.69 5.43 -6.24
N PRO A 38 -18.24 6.60 -5.90
CA PRO A 38 -17.55 7.58 -5.05
C PRO A 38 -17.07 6.99 -3.72
N VAL A 39 -17.87 6.09 -3.12
CA VAL A 39 -17.54 5.40 -1.87
C VAL A 39 -16.33 4.48 -2.05
N ALA A 40 -16.30 3.68 -3.11
CA ALA A 40 -15.17 2.79 -3.38
C ALA A 40 -13.87 3.57 -3.62
N ARG A 41 -13.94 4.68 -4.37
CA ARG A 41 -12.79 5.57 -4.61
C ARG A 41 -12.30 6.20 -3.31
N MET A 42 -13.20 6.70 -2.47
CA MET A 42 -12.84 7.31 -1.18
C MET A 42 -12.20 6.29 -0.23
N ALA A 43 -12.77 5.08 -0.14
CA ALA A 43 -12.20 4.00 0.66
C ALA A 43 -10.80 3.60 0.15
N ALA A 44 -10.62 3.48 -1.17
CA ALA A 44 -9.34 3.17 -1.77
C ALA A 44 -8.28 4.25 -1.49
N GLY A 45 -8.65 5.52 -1.62
CA GLY A 45 -7.78 6.66 -1.29
C GLY A 45 -7.38 6.69 0.18
N LEU A 46 -8.32 6.43 1.10
CA LEU A 46 -8.04 6.36 2.53
C LEU A 46 -7.09 5.22 2.87
N GLN A 47 -7.33 4.01 2.33
CA GLN A 47 -6.46 2.85 2.56
C GLN A 47 -5.06 3.07 1.99
N LEU A 48 -4.97 3.65 0.78
CA LEU A 48 -3.69 4.00 0.17
C LEU A 48 -2.92 5.00 1.03
N LYS A 49 -3.59 6.05 1.53
CA LYS A 49 -2.98 7.05 2.43
C LYS A 49 -2.47 6.40 3.72
N ASN A 50 -3.31 5.59 4.36
CA ASN A 50 -2.98 4.97 5.65
C ASN A 50 -1.85 3.94 5.53
N ALA A 51 -1.64 3.36 4.34
CA ALA A 51 -0.49 2.48 4.09
C ALA A 51 0.84 3.24 3.93
N LEU A 52 0.79 4.54 3.61
CA LEU A 52 1.95 5.38 3.29
C LEU A 52 2.34 6.36 4.41
N THR A 53 1.41 6.70 5.30
CA THR A 53 1.68 7.61 6.43
C THR A 53 0.90 7.25 7.68
N SER A 54 1.44 7.65 8.84
CA SER A 54 0.78 7.60 10.14
C SER A 54 0.84 8.97 10.82
N LYS A 55 -0.02 9.19 11.82
CA LYS A 55 0.11 10.33 12.76
C LYS A 55 1.29 10.13 13.73
N ASP A 56 1.61 8.88 14.02
CA ASP A 56 2.80 8.49 14.79
C ASP A 56 4.06 8.72 13.92
N PRO A 57 5.00 9.58 14.35
CA PRO A 57 6.22 9.87 13.59
C PRO A 57 7.10 8.65 13.32
N ASP A 58 7.25 7.75 14.29
CA ASP A 58 8.12 6.57 14.17
C ASP A 58 7.52 5.57 13.17
N LEU A 59 6.20 5.40 13.23
CA LEU A 59 5.49 4.55 12.29
C LEU A 59 5.49 5.15 10.87
N ARG A 60 5.41 6.47 10.75
CA ARG A 60 5.51 7.18 9.47
C ARG A 60 6.85 6.93 8.80
N VAL A 61 7.96 7.01 9.53
CA VAL A 61 9.31 6.70 8.99
C VAL A 61 9.36 5.26 8.49
N LYS A 62 8.89 4.29 9.28
CA LYS A 62 8.83 2.88 8.86
C LYS A 62 8.02 2.66 7.59
N TYR A 63 6.90 3.36 7.42
CA TYR A 63 6.09 3.27 6.20
C TYR A 63 6.80 3.86 4.98
N GLN A 64 7.51 4.97 5.15
CA GLN A 64 8.31 5.58 4.09
C GLN A 64 9.49 4.69 3.68
N GLU A 65 10.22 4.11 4.63
CA GLU A 65 11.29 3.15 4.35
C GLU A 65 10.75 1.91 3.63
N ARG A 66 9.61 1.37 4.08
CA ARG A 66 8.94 0.24 3.42
C ARG A 66 8.55 0.60 1.99
N TRP A 67 7.98 1.79 1.77
CA TRP A 67 7.64 2.28 0.43
C TRP A 67 8.88 2.35 -0.46
N LEU A 68 10.01 2.87 0.02
CA LEU A 68 11.23 2.98 -0.77
C LEU A 68 11.80 1.61 -1.20
N LYS A 69 11.53 0.55 -0.45
CA LYS A 69 11.89 -0.84 -0.80
C LYS A 69 11.02 -1.43 -1.92
N PHE A 70 9.92 -0.80 -2.31
CA PHE A 70 9.08 -1.30 -3.39
C PHE A 70 9.77 -1.16 -4.74
N PRO A 71 9.51 -2.10 -5.69
CA PRO A 71 10.00 -1.98 -7.06
C PRO A 71 9.66 -0.63 -7.69
N VAL A 72 10.59 -0.10 -8.49
CA VAL A 72 10.49 1.25 -9.06
C VAL A 72 9.28 1.37 -9.99
N ASP A 73 9.00 0.34 -10.78
CA ASP A 73 7.84 0.22 -11.67
C ASP A 73 6.53 0.29 -10.88
N VAL A 74 6.42 -0.47 -9.77
CA VAL A 74 5.25 -0.44 -8.89
C VAL A 74 5.01 0.96 -8.31
N ARG A 75 6.07 1.59 -7.78
CA ARG A 75 5.97 2.96 -7.26
C ARG A 75 5.58 3.97 -8.35
N SER A 76 6.11 3.80 -9.56
CA SER A 76 5.84 4.69 -10.69
C SER A 76 4.40 4.57 -11.17
N PHE A 77 3.88 3.34 -11.26
CA PHE A 77 2.47 3.07 -11.59
C PHE A 77 1.53 3.76 -10.60
N ILE A 78 1.74 3.56 -9.30
CA ILE A 78 0.91 4.17 -8.25
C ILE A 78 0.97 5.70 -8.33
N LYS A 79 2.17 6.29 -8.49
CA LYS A 79 2.34 7.74 -8.63
C LYS A 79 1.62 8.29 -9.86
N GLN A 80 1.70 7.59 -11.00
CA GLN A 80 1.00 8.01 -12.22
C GLN A 80 -0.51 8.01 -12.02
N ASN A 81 -1.05 6.97 -11.38
CA ASN A 81 -2.48 6.89 -11.09
C ASN A 81 -2.96 8.04 -10.21
N VAL A 82 -2.20 8.39 -9.16
CA VAL A 82 -2.54 9.52 -8.29
C VAL A 82 -2.40 10.86 -9.02
N ARG A 83 -1.36 11.05 -9.85
CA ARG A 83 -1.19 12.29 -10.64
C ARG A 83 -2.35 12.52 -11.61
N ASN A 84 -2.84 11.47 -12.25
CA ASN A 84 -3.96 11.55 -13.20
C ASN A 84 -5.29 11.99 -12.54
N LEU A 85 -5.39 12.00 -11.20
CA LEU A 85 -6.59 12.50 -10.51
C LEU A 85 -6.68 14.02 -10.47
N ILE A 86 -5.54 14.70 -10.61
CA ILE A 86 -5.40 16.16 -10.47
C ILE A 86 -4.92 16.84 -11.76
N ALA A 87 -4.71 16.05 -12.82
CA ALA A 87 -4.27 16.50 -14.13
C ALA A 87 -5.46 16.83 -15.04
#